data_AF-A0A7R8ZI51-F1
#
_entry.id   AF-A0A7R8ZI51-F1
#
_cell.length_a   1.000
_cell.length_b   1.000
_cell.length_c   1.000
_cell.angle_alpha   90.00
_cell.angle_beta   90.00
_cell.angle_gamma   90.00
#
_symmetry.space_group_name_H-M   'P 1'
#
loop_
_entity.id
_entity.type
_entity.pdbx_description
1 polymer ?
#
loop_
_entity_poly.entity_id
_entity_poly.type
_entity_poly.pdbx_seq_one_letter_code
_entity_poly.pdbx_strand_id
1 'polypeptide(L)'
;MFQTHLPGYVTKAEELKGKGIQEIVCVSVNDPFVMSAWGKEHGANGKPGVDSPQVRMLADPSAAFAKALDLQVDLPPLGGVRSKRYSMVVEDGVIKTLNVEPDGTGLSCSLADKIPV
;
A
#
# COMPACT_ATOMS: atom_id res chain seq x y z
N MET A 1 6.35 -16.20 -10.88
CA MET A 1 6.74 -16.29 -9.45
C MET A 1 6.98 -14.88 -8.88
N PHE A 2 6.02 -13.95 -8.99
CA PHE A 2 6.14 -12.54 -8.52
C PHE A 2 4.79 -11.88 -8.17
N GLN A 3 3.77 -12.64 -7.73
CA GLN A 3 2.53 -12.02 -7.25
C GLN A 3 2.69 -11.62 -5.78
N THR A 4 3.38 -10.51 -5.54
CA THR A 4 3.55 -9.92 -4.21
C THR A 4 3.08 -8.48 -4.24
N HIS A 5 2.40 -8.04 -3.17
CA HIS A 5 1.71 -6.75 -3.14
C HIS A 5 2.68 -5.57 -3.31
N LEU A 6 3.49 -5.26 -2.29
CA LEU A 6 4.42 -4.13 -2.31
C LEU A 6 5.45 -4.18 -3.47
N PRO A 7 6.15 -5.30 -3.73
CA PRO A 7 7.12 -5.35 -4.84
C PRO A 7 6.49 -5.13 -6.22
N GLY A 8 5.23 -5.54 -6.40
CA GLY A 8 4.47 -5.24 -7.63
C GLY A 8 4.30 -3.74 -7.85
N TYR A 9 3.96 -2.98 -6.79
CA TYR A 9 3.85 -1.53 -6.86
C TYR A 9 5.20 -0.83 -7.07
N VAL A 10 6.27 -1.31 -6.42
CA VAL A 10 7.63 -0.78 -6.64
C VAL A 10 8.01 -0.97 -8.11
N THR A 11 7.90 -2.18 -8.64
CA THR A 11 8.26 -2.50 -10.03
C THR A 11 7.47 -1.68 -11.05
N LYS A 12 6.19 -1.39 -10.77
CA LYS A 12 5.29 -0.65 -11.67
C LYS A 12 5.20 0.85 -11.37
N ALA A 13 6.02 1.37 -10.47
CA ALA A 13 5.89 2.75 -10.02
C ALA A 13 6.01 3.77 -11.18
N GLU A 14 6.94 3.55 -12.10
CA GLU A 14 7.11 4.42 -13.28
C GLU A 14 5.93 4.31 -14.25
N GLU A 15 5.38 3.11 -14.46
CA GLU A 15 4.18 2.90 -15.31
C GLU A 15 2.97 3.63 -14.74
N LEU A 16 2.72 3.48 -13.43
CA LEU A 16 1.60 4.13 -12.74
C LEU A 16 1.76 5.66 -12.75
N LYS A 17 2.97 6.17 -12.51
CA LYS A 17 3.28 7.60 -12.61
C LYS A 17 3.07 8.14 -14.02
N GLY A 18 3.46 7.37 -15.05
CA GLY A 18 3.22 7.71 -16.46
C GLY A 18 1.74 7.80 -16.85
N LYS A 19 0.85 7.18 -16.07
CA LYS A 19 -0.61 7.26 -16.25
C LYS A 19 -1.28 8.35 -15.37
N GLY A 20 -0.49 9.21 -14.74
CA GLY A 20 -0.99 10.37 -13.99
C GLY A 20 -1.07 10.19 -12.47
N ILE A 21 -0.65 9.04 -11.92
CA ILE A 21 -0.55 8.87 -10.47
C ILE A 21 0.62 9.71 -9.94
N GLN A 22 0.32 10.66 -9.07
CA GLN A 22 1.34 11.58 -8.52
C GLN A 22 2.18 10.91 -7.43
N GLU A 23 1.55 10.11 -6.58
CA GLU A 23 2.19 9.45 -5.44
C GLU A 23 1.62 8.04 -5.25
N ILE A 24 2.50 7.07 -4.97
CA ILE A 24 2.12 5.71 -4.59
C ILE A 24 2.45 5.54 -3.13
N VAL A 25 1.46 5.11 -2.34
CA VAL A 25 1.57 5.02 -0.88
C VAL A 25 1.27 3.61 -0.42
N CYS A 26 2.13 3.07 0.43
CA CYS A 26 1.88 1.84 1.17
C CYS A 26 1.63 2.20 2.64
N VAL A 27 0.39 2.00 3.09
CA VAL A 27 -0.01 2.19 4.49
C VAL A 27 -0.18 0.85 5.18
N SER A 28 0.25 0.74 6.44
CA SER A 28 0.05 -0.46 7.26
C SER A 28 -0.11 -0.11 8.73
N VAL A 29 -0.86 -0.96 9.45
CA VAL A 29 -0.93 -0.92 10.92
C VAL A 29 0.36 -1.50 11.48
N ASN A 30 1.37 -0.64 11.56
CA ASN A 30 2.70 -0.92 12.07
C ASN A 30 3.37 0.39 12.51
N ASP A 31 4.50 0.29 13.23
CA ASP A 31 5.28 1.47 13.63
C ASP A 31 6.16 2.00 12.48
N PRO A 32 6.58 3.28 12.52
CA PRO A 32 7.39 3.88 11.45
C PRO A 32 8.77 3.26 11.28
N PHE A 33 9.35 2.63 12.31
CA PHE A 33 10.66 2.00 12.20
C PHE A 33 10.57 0.72 11.38
N VAL A 34 9.54 -0.10 11.62
CA VAL A 34 9.25 -1.29 10.82
C VAL A 34 8.91 -0.91 9.39
N MET A 35 8.06 0.11 9.18
CA MET A 35 7.71 0.56 7.82
C MET A 35 8.93 1.09 7.05
N SER A 36 9.84 1.79 7.72
CA SER A 36 11.09 2.29 7.12
C SER A 36 12.03 1.14 6.72
N ALA A 37 12.24 0.17 7.62
CA ALA A 37 13.06 -1.01 7.34
C ALA A 37 12.47 -1.85 6.20
N TRP A 38 11.16 -2.08 6.22
CA TRP A 38 10.45 -2.85 5.19
C TRP A 38 10.52 -2.18 3.81
N GLY A 39 10.35 -0.85 3.77
CA GLY A 39 10.52 -0.07 2.54
C GLY A 39 11.93 -0.15 1.97
N LYS A 40 12.95 -0.07 2.83
CA LYS A 40 14.36 -0.21 2.41
C LYS A 40 14.65 -1.60 1.84
N GLU A 41 14.16 -2.66 2.49
CA GLU A 41 14.34 -4.05 2.06
C GLU A 41 13.71 -4.32 0.68
N HIS A 42 12.56 -3.69 0.39
CA HIS A 42 11.81 -3.92 -0.85
C HIS A 42 12.03 -2.84 -1.93
N GLY A 43 12.99 -1.94 -1.75
CA GLY A 43 13.33 -0.91 -2.76
C GLY A 43 12.29 0.20 -2.92
N ALA A 44 11.41 0.39 -1.93
CA ALA A 44 10.38 1.43 -1.96
C ALA A 44 10.96 2.86 -1.95
N ASN A 45 12.12 3.03 -1.29
CA ASN A 45 12.78 4.32 -1.06
C ASN A 45 13.35 4.99 -2.32
N GLY A 46 13.20 4.36 -3.50
CA GLY A 46 13.68 4.93 -4.76
C GLY A 46 15.02 4.36 -5.21
N LYS A 47 15.43 4.76 -6.40
CA LYS A 47 16.73 4.40 -6.98
C LYS A 47 17.80 5.39 -6.51
N PRO A 48 19.07 5.00 -6.39
CA PRO A 48 20.16 5.94 -6.14
C PRO A 48 20.12 7.11 -7.13
N GLY A 49 20.19 8.34 -6.64
CA GLY A 49 20.14 9.55 -7.46
C GLY A 49 18.73 10.04 -7.85
N VAL A 50 17.67 9.44 -7.30
CA VAL A 50 16.29 9.94 -7.42
C VAL A 50 15.81 10.42 -6.05
N ASP A 51 15.47 11.69 -5.94
CA ASP A 51 15.09 12.31 -4.65
C ASP A 51 13.70 11.89 -4.14
N SER A 52 12.90 11.24 -4.99
CA SER A 52 11.54 10.76 -4.64
C SER A 52 11.48 9.23 -4.51
N PRO A 53 10.78 8.69 -3.49
CA PRO A 53 10.56 7.26 -3.41
C PRO A 53 9.71 6.73 -4.57
N GLN A 54 9.88 5.45 -4.89
CA GLN A 54 8.97 4.75 -5.80
C GLN A 54 7.61 4.51 -5.12
N VAL A 55 7.65 4.14 -3.83
CA VAL A 55 6.48 3.98 -2.97
C VAL A 55 6.78 4.62 -1.61
N ARG A 56 5.92 5.52 -1.15
CA ARG A 56 6.03 6.11 0.19
C ARG A 56 5.43 5.16 1.22
N MET A 57 6.20 4.84 2.24
CA MET A 57 5.76 3.98 3.34
C MET A 57 5.14 4.85 4.45
N LEU A 58 3.88 4.60 4.81
CA LEU A 58 3.18 5.28 5.91
C LEU A 58 2.81 4.28 7.01
N ALA A 59 3.06 4.69 8.25
CA ALA A 59 2.71 3.94 9.45
C ALA A 59 1.39 4.43 10.04
N ASP A 60 0.47 3.51 10.35
CA ASP A 60 -0.79 3.76 11.07
C ASP A 60 -0.81 2.95 12.39
N PRO A 61 0.06 3.28 13.37
CA PRO A 61 0.29 2.42 14.53
C PRO A 61 -0.95 2.24 15.43
N SER A 62 -1.89 3.18 15.41
CA SER A 62 -3.14 3.12 16.20
C SER A 62 -4.33 2.54 15.41
N ALA A 63 -4.10 2.14 14.15
CA ALA A 63 -5.12 1.78 13.18
C ALA A 63 -6.18 2.88 12.96
N ALA A 64 -5.84 4.15 13.21
CA ALA A 64 -6.80 5.25 13.14
C ALA A 64 -7.30 5.46 11.71
N PHE A 65 -6.39 5.37 10.73
CA PHE A 65 -6.74 5.49 9.32
C PHE A 65 -7.53 4.26 8.85
N ALA A 66 -7.06 3.06 9.18
CA ALA A 66 -7.78 1.82 8.83
C ALA A 66 -9.21 1.80 9.40
N LYS A 67 -9.40 2.25 10.65
CA LYS A 67 -10.70 2.37 11.32
C LYS A 67 -11.61 3.42 10.68
N ALA A 68 -11.06 4.58 10.31
CA ALA A 68 -11.84 5.65 9.68
C ALA A 68 -12.45 5.23 8.33
N LEU A 69 -11.82 4.26 7.65
CA LEU A 69 -12.29 3.71 6.37
C LEU A 69 -13.10 2.41 6.52
N ASP A 70 -13.30 1.90 7.73
CA ASP A 70 -13.86 0.56 8.00
C ASP A 70 -13.07 -0.60 7.34
N LEU A 71 -11.76 -0.40 7.19
CA LEU A 71 -10.82 -1.34 6.58
C LEU A 71 -9.97 -2.08 7.62
N GLN A 72 -10.29 -1.95 8.91
CA GLN A 72 -9.68 -2.76 9.96
C GLN A 72 -10.16 -4.21 9.91
N VAL A 73 -9.30 -5.13 10.36
CA VAL A 73 -9.62 -6.54 10.59
C VAL A 73 -8.87 -7.00 11.84
N ASP A 74 -9.51 -7.78 12.70
CA ASP A 74 -8.84 -8.39 13.85
C ASP A 74 -8.19 -9.71 13.42
N LEU A 75 -6.86 -9.78 13.52
CA LEU A 75 -6.05 -10.96 13.19
C LEU A 75 -5.19 -11.30 14.42
N PRO A 76 -5.75 -11.99 15.44
CA PRO A 76 -5.03 -12.30 16.68
C PRO A 76 -3.67 -12.99 16.49
N PRO A 77 -3.50 -13.94 15.54
CA PRO A 77 -2.18 -14.55 15.27
C PRO A 77 -1.11 -13.56 14.80
N LEU A 78 -1.53 -12.40 14.25
CA LEU A 78 -0.68 -11.32 13.80
C LEU A 78 -0.63 -10.16 14.80
N GLY A 79 -1.05 -10.36 16.05
CA GLY A 79 -0.98 -9.32 17.09
C GLY A 79 -2.18 -8.38 17.14
N GLY A 80 -3.35 -8.82 16.65
CA GLY A 80 -4.63 -8.14 16.83
C GLY A 80 -5.06 -7.32 15.61
N VAL A 81 -5.53 -6.09 15.84
CA VAL A 81 -6.07 -5.23 14.78
C VAL A 81 -5.02 -4.90 13.72
N ARG A 82 -5.34 -5.21 12.47
CA ARG A 82 -4.56 -4.91 11.27
C ARG A 82 -5.44 -4.22 10.24
N SER A 83 -4.82 -3.79 9.14
CA SER A 83 -5.53 -3.35 7.95
C SER A 83 -5.84 -4.56 7.08
N LYS A 84 -7.06 -4.62 6.53
CA LYS A 84 -7.36 -5.46 5.37
C LYS A 84 -6.40 -5.09 4.24
N ARG A 85 -6.14 -6.04 3.34
CA ARG A 85 -5.45 -5.76 2.10
C ARG A 85 -6.42 -5.12 1.10
N TYR A 86 -6.02 -3.98 0.58
CA TYR A 86 -6.76 -3.26 -0.43
C TYR A 86 -5.81 -2.39 -1.25
N SER A 87 -6.33 -1.86 -2.35
CA SER A 87 -5.77 -0.70 -3.03
C SER A 87 -6.87 0.33 -3.28
N MET A 88 -6.49 1.59 -3.39
CA MET A 88 -7.45 2.66 -3.68
C MET A 88 -6.81 3.74 -4.56
N VAL A 89 -7.62 4.34 -5.42
CA VAL A 89 -7.27 5.54 -6.19
C VAL A 89 -7.98 6.71 -5.54
N VAL A 90 -7.22 7.73 -5.14
CA VAL A 90 -7.72 8.92 -4.47
C VAL A 90 -7.39 10.13 -5.34
N GLU A 91 -8.40 10.95 -5.62
CA GLU A 91 -8.29 12.18 -6.40
C GLU A 91 -8.94 13.30 -5.58
N ASP A 92 -8.17 14.35 -5.27
CA ASP A 92 -8.60 15.49 -4.45
C ASP A 92 -9.29 15.10 -3.12
N GLY A 93 -8.73 14.07 -2.47
CA GLY A 93 -9.25 13.54 -1.20
C GLY A 93 -10.50 12.66 -1.33
N VAL A 94 -10.99 12.42 -2.56
CA VAL A 94 -12.13 11.55 -2.84
C VAL A 94 -11.65 10.20 -3.36
N ILE A 95 -12.12 9.12 -2.75
CA ILE A 95 -11.85 7.75 -3.20
C ILE A 95 -12.65 7.50 -4.49
N LYS A 96 -11.95 7.35 -5.62
CA LYS A 96 -12.54 7.04 -6.94
C LYS A 96 -12.67 5.54 -7.18
N THR A 97 -11.76 4.76 -6.61
CA THR A 97 -11.80 3.30 -6.67
C THR A 97 -11.30 2.74 -5.36
N LEU A 98 -11.96 1.70 -4.85
CA LEU A 98 -11.55 0.94 -3.69
C LEU A 98 -11.65 -0.56 -4.00
N ASN A 99 -10.50 -1.22 -4.06
CA ASN A 99 -10.38 -2.65 -4.34
C ASN A 99 -10.02 -3.37 -3.04
N VAL A 100 -11.01 -3.88 -2.31
CA VAL A 100 -10.79 -4.65 -1.07
C VAL A 100 -10.75 -6.13 -1.39
N GLU A 101 -9.72 -6.84 -0.89
CA GLU A 101 -9.67 -8.30 -1.04
C GLU A 101 -10.88 -8.95 -0.35
N PRO A 102 -11.56 -9.92 -0.98
CA PRO A 102 -12.80 -10.51 -0.43
C PRO A 102 -12.64 -11.12 0.95
N ASP A 103 -11.48 -11.71 1.23
CA ASP A 103 -11.10 -12.30 2.52
C ASP A 103 -10.25 -11.33 3.39
N GLY A 104 -10.04 -10.10 2.92
CA GLY A 104 -9.23 -9.09 3.56
C GLY A 104 -7.72 -9.36 3.58
N THR A 105 -7.22 -10.47 3.02
CA THR A 105 -5.78 -10.84 3.11
C THR A 105 -5.18 -11.38 1.81
N GLY A 106 -6.02 -11.77 0.85
CA GLY A 106 -5.69 -12.37 -0.43
C GLY A 106 -4.88 -11.47 -1.36
N LEU A 107 -4.60 -11.94 -2.58
CA LEU A 107 -3.76 -11.23 -3.56
C LEU A 107 -4.43 -11.31 -4.93
N SER A 108 -5.47 -10.52 -5.13
CA SER A 108 -6.27 -10.51 -6.35
C SER A 108 -6.52 -9.07 -6.85
N CYS A 109 -7.59 -8.43 -6.40
CA CYS A 109 -8.05 -7.11 -6.85
C CYS A 109 -7.17 -5.96 -6.35
N SER A 110 -6.39 -6.16 -5.29
CA SER A 110 -5.53 -5.12 -4.70
C SER A 110 -4.15 -5.00 -5.35
N LEU A 111 -3.80 -5.88 -6.30
CA LEU A 111 -2.49 -5.87 -6.96
C LEU A 111 -2.32 -4.67 -7.92
N ALA A 112 -1.08 -4.26 -8.15
CA ALA A 112 -0.74 -3.11 -9.01
C ALA A 112 -1.33 -3.22 -10.43
N ASP A 113 -1.43 -4.44 -10.98
CA ASP A 113 -2.05 -4.72 -12.29
C ASP A 113 -3.55 -4.44 -12.37
N LYS A 114 -4.21 -4.25 -11.21
CA LYS A 114 -5.64 -4.05 -11.10
C LYS A 114 -6.02 -2.60 -10.83
N ILE A 115 -5.03 -1.71 -10.74
CA ILE A 115 -5.30 -0.28 -10.60
C ILE A 115 -5.90 0.24 -11.91
N PRO A 116 -7.11 0.83 -11.88
CA PRO A 116 -7.69 1.49 -13.05
C PRO A 116 -6.98 2.84 -13.21
N VAL A 117 -6.06 2.89 -14.16
CA VAL A 117 -5.29 4.08 -14.58
C VAL A 117 -5.25 4.15 -16.08
#